data_AF-A0A7K0LVB8-F1
#
_entry.id   AF-A0A7K0LVB8-F1
#
_cell.length_a   1.000
_cell.length_b   1.000
_cell.length_c   1.000
_cell.angle_alpha   90.00
_cell.angle_beta   90.00
_cell.angle_gamma   90.00
#
_symmetry.space_group_name_H-M   'P 1'
#
loop_
_entity.id
_entity.type
_entity.pdbx_description
1 polymer ?
#
loop_
_entity_poly.entity_id
_entity_poly.type
_entity_poly.pdbx_seq_one_letter_code
_entity_poly.pdbx_strand_id
1 'polypeptide(L)'
;MAEFNELDLQRIEIVKQLFAAWSSGNADAPSAFMAENGILWDSIGGQKDGWPAIREYFGHGLERYPDLVLEPTGEFWARPDGIALQWVMSATVLDDSKGAEHKGKKWIVEGLSFIVFDGLTVTLEADYHEGTSRDRSLHEGGLHAPINR
;
A
#
# COMPACT_ATOMS: atom_id res chain seq x y z
N MET A 1 14.97 10.82 -16.75
CA MET A 1 14.50 9.70 -15.90
C MET A 1 15.74 8.93 -15.50
N ALA A 2 15.88 8.51 -14.23
CA ALA A 2 17.05 7.74 -13.82
C ALA A 2 17.06 6.41 -14.60
N GLU A 3 18.21 6.02 -15.14
CA GLU A 3 18.35 4.69 -15.74
C GLU A 3 18.41 3.65 -14.63
N PHE A 4 17.48 2.70 -14.67
CA PHE A 4 17.47 1.56 -13.76
C PHE A 4 18.57 0.57 -14.15
N ASN A 5 19.32 0.08 -13.17
CA ASN A 5 20.19 -1.07 -13.37
C ASN A 5 19.40 -2.39 -13.27
N GLU A 6 20.06 -3.52 -13.51
CA GLU A 6 19.41 -4.84 -13.47
C GLU A 6 18.80 -5.17 -12.10
N LEU A 7 19.49 -4.82 -11.01
CA LEU A 7 19.00 -5.04 -9.65
C LEU A 7 17.77 -4.16 -9.35
N ASP A 8 17.75 -2.92 -9.83
CA ASP A 8 16.59 -2.03 -9.69
C ASP A 8 15.36 -2.61 -10.39
N LEU A 9 15.53 -3.16 -11.60
CA LEU A 9 14.43 -3.79 -12.34
C LEU A 9 13.88 -5.03 -11.63
N GLN A 10 14.76 -5.85 -11.04
CA GLN A 10 14.34 -7.00 -10.23
C GLN A 10 13.60 -6.55 -8.97
N ARG A 11 14.08 -5.52 -8.28
CA ARG A 11 13.41 -4.95 -7.10
C ARG A 11 12.05 -4.37 -7.44
N ILE A 12 11.91 -3.65 -8.56
CA ILE A 12 10.62 -3.15 -9.05
C ILE A 12 9.64 -4.29 -9.27
N GLU A 13 10.09 -5.41 -9.83
CA GLU A 13 9.24 -6.60 -10.00
C GLU A 13 8.82 -7.19 -8.65
N ILE A 14 9.72 -7.29 -7.67
CA ILE A 14 9.37 -7.70 -6.30
C ILE A 14 8.35 -6.75 -5.67
N VAL A 15 8.50 -5.42 -5.83
CA VAL A 15 7.52 -4.45 -5.33
C VAL A 15 6.14 -4.70 -5.95
N LYS A 16 6.05 -4.93 -7.26
CA LYS A 16 4.76 -5.22 -7.92
C LYS A 16 4.12 -6.49 -7.36
N GLN A 17 4.92 -7.54 -7.15
CA GLN A 17 4.43 -8.80 -6.60
C GLN A 17 4.02 -8.66 -5.12
N LEU A 18 4.76 -7.88 -4.34
CA LEU A 18 4.42 -7.55 -2.96
C LEU A 18 3.09 -6.79 -2.88
N PHE A 19 2.88 -5.76 -3.72
CA PHE A 19 1.61 -5.02 -3.76
C PHE A 19 0.43 -5.87 -4.25
N ALA A 20 0.67 -6.79 -5.18
CA ALA A 20 -0.32 -7.80 -5.56
C ALA A 20 -0.64 -8.74 -4.39
N ALA A 21 0.35 -9.11 -3.56
CA ALA A 21 0.14 -9.91 -2.35
C ALA A 21 -0.64 -9.15 -1.28
N TRP A 22 -0.35 -7.85 -1.05
CA TRP A 22 -1.16 -6.97 -0.21
C TRP A 22 -2.60 -6.82 -0.74
N SER A 23 -2.82 -7.02 -2.04
CA SER A 23 -4.17 -6.93 -2.66
C SER A 23 -4.88 -8.29 -2.78
N SER A 24 -4.29 -9.36 -2.25
CA SER A 24 -4.76 -10.73 -2.53
C SER A 24 -5.90 -11.22 -1.63
N GLY A 25 -6.20 -10.50 -0.55
CA GLY A 25 -7.08 -10.98 0.52
C GLY A 25 -6.46 -12.10 1.38
N ASN A 26 -5.19 -12.45 1.17
CA ASN A 26 -4.46 -13.41 1.98
C ASN A 26 -3.40 -12.70 2.85
N ALA A 27 -3.62 -12.68 4.16
CA ALA A 27 -2.72 -12.04 5.11
C ALA A 27 -1.29 -12.63 5.12
N ASP A 28 -1.13 -13.87 4.66
CA ASP A 28 0.16 -14.57 4.62
C ASP A 28 0.93 -14.37 3.30
N ALA A 29 0.27 -13.92 2.22
CA ALA A 29 0.92 -13.80 0.90
C ALA A 29 2.15 -12.85 0.87
N PRO A 30 2.15 -11.71 1.57
CA PRO A 30 3.29 -10.76 1.55
C PRO A 30 4.57 -11.33 2.18
N SER A 31 4.45 -12.34 3.05
CA SER A 31 5.60 -12.91 3.77
C SER A 31 6.68 -13.48 2.85
N ALA A 32 6.32 -13.83 1.61
CA ALA A 32 7.24 -14.37 0.62
C ALA A 32 8.32 -13.36 0.17
N PHE A 33 8.07 -12.06 0.38
CA PHE A 33 8.94 -10.98 -0.07
C PHE A 33 9.63 -10.23 1.07
N MET A 34 9.12 -10.38 2.31
CA MET A 34 9.62 -9.66 3.48
C MET A 34 10.59 -10.50 4.29
N ALA A 35 11.58 -9.85 4.90
CA ALA A 35 12.42 -10.45 5.92
C ALA A 35 11.59 -10.81 7.16
N GLU A 36 11.97 -11.89 7.85
CA GLU A 36 11.29 -12.32 9.09
C GLU A 36 11.28 -11.22 10.17
N ASN A 37 12.37 -10.45 10.26
CA ASN A 37 12.53 -9.28 11.13
C ASN A 37 12.33 -7.94 10.40
N GLY A 38 11.65 -7.95 9.24
CA GLY A 38 11.34 -6.74 8.49
C GLY A 38 10.44 -5.78 9.25
N ILE A 39 10.42 -4.52 8.81
CA ILE A 39 9.63 -3.46 9.45
C ILE A 39 8.58 -2.95 8.44
N LEU A 40 7.36 -2.76 8.93
CA LEU A 40 6.36 -1.92 8.26
C LEU A 40 6.18 -0.66 9.10
N TRP A 41 6.34 0.50 8.47
CA TRP A 41 6.01 1.79 9.08
C TRP A 41 4.93 2.46 8.25
N ASP A 42 3.75 2.69 8.84
CA ASP A 42 2.66 3.41 8.20
C ASP A 42 2.49 4.77 8.88
N SER A 43 2.42 5.86 8.12
CA SER A 43 2.29 7.22 8.67
C SER A 43 1.05 7.44 9.56
N ILE A 44 0.03 6.59 9.41
CA ILE A 44 -1.22 6.59 10.19
C ILE A 44 -1.24 5.42 11.19
N GLY A 45 -0.80 4.23 10.77
CA GLY A 45 -0.81 3.00 11.56
C GLY A 45 0.38 2.82 12.51
N GLY A 46 1.43 3.62 12.37
CA GLY A 46 2.68 3.53 13.11
C GLY A 46 3.55 2.34 12.71
N GLN A 47 4.60 2.07 13.49
CA GLN A 47 5.57 1.00 13.23
C GLN A 47 5.06 -0.39 13.64
N LYS A 48 5.47 -1.43 12.91
CA LYS A 48 5.26 -2.86 13.16
C LYS A 48 6.59 -3.59 12.92
N ASP A 49 7.09 -4.25 13.95
CA ASP A 49 8.39 -4.92 13.92
C ASP A 49 8.24 -6.44 13.79
N GLY A 50 8.79 -6.99 12.71
CA GLY A 50 8.75 -8.41 12.40
C GLY A 50 7.44 -8.90 11.79
N TRP A 51 7.52 -10.02 11.07
CA TRP A 51 6.39 -10.57 10.33
C TRP A 51 5.11 -10.79 11.17
N PRO A 52 5.16 -11.32 12.41
CA PRO A 52 3.95 -11.50 13.20
C PRO A 52 3.16 -10.20 13.43
N ALA A 53 3.84 -9.08 13.72
CA ALA A 53 3.20 -7.79 13.96
C ALA A 53 2.64 -7.18 12.67
N ILE A 54 3.37 -7.34 11.56
CA ILE A 54 2.95 -6.89 10.23
C ILE A 54 1.69 -7.65 9.80
N ARG A 55 1.71 -8.97 9.91
CA ARG A 55 0.60 -9.86 9.57
C ARG A 55 -0.65 -9.56 10.39
N GLU A 56 -0.51 -9.35 11.70
CA GLU A 56 -1.63 -8.99 12.58
C GLU A 56 -2.28 -7.67 12.16
N TYR A 57 -1.47 -6.63 11.96
CA TYR A 57 -1.94 -5.31 11.50
C TYR A 57 -2.69 -5.42 10.17
N PHE A 58 -2.09 -6.08 9.19
CA PHE A 58 -2.69 -6.23 7.87
C PHE A 58 -3.94 -7.12 7.89
N GLY A 59 -3.94 -8.19 8.68
CA GLY A 59 -5.09 -9.07 8.87
C GLY A 59 -6.33 -8.32 9.36
N HIS A 60 -6.18 -7.42 10.35
CA HIS A 60 -7.27 -6.54 10.78
C HIS A 60 -7.74 -5.59 9.68
N GLY A 61 -6.83 -5.12 8.82
CA GLY A 61 -7.18 -4.36 7.63
C GLY A 61 -8.10 -5.15 6.69
N LEU A 62 -7.78 -6.42 6.42
CA LEU A 62 -8.56 -7.29 5.55
C LEU A 62 -9.93 -7.69 6.12
N GLU A 63 -10.05 -7.84 7.45
CA GLU A 63 -11.36 -8.06 8.09
C GLU A 63 -12.31 -6.89 7.82
N ARG A 64 -11.79 -5.67 7.81
CA ARG A 64 -12.55 -4.45 7.53
C ARG A 64 -12.77 -4.21 6.04
N TYR A 65 -11.78 -4.56 5.23
CA TYR A 65 -11.72 -4.27 3.79
C TYR A 65 -11.25 -5.54 3.04
N PRO A 66 -12.13 -6.53 2.84
CA PRO A 66 -11.75 -7.80 2.21
C PRO A 66 -11.43 -7.66 0.72
N ASP A 67 -11.85 -6.56 0.08
CA ASP A 67 -11.54 -6.20 -1.30
C ASP A 67 -10.47 -5.08 -1.40
N LEU A 68 -9.63 -4.93 -0.38
CA LEU A 68 -8.54 -3.97 -0.35
C LEU A 68 -7.57 -4.21 -1.52
N VAL A 69 -7.29 -3.15 -2.26
CA VAL A 69 -6.30 -3.12 -3.35
C VAL A 69 -5.31 -2.00 -3.07
N LEU A 70 -4.02 -2.30 -3.20
CA LEU A 70 -2.92 -1.33 -3.28
C LEU A 70 -2.27 -1.50 -4.66
N GLU A 71 -2.46 -0.52 -5.54
CA GLU A 71 -2.03 -0.59 -6.93
C GLU A 71 -0.92 0.43 -7.22
N PRO A 72 0.30 -0.01 -7.56
CA PRO A 72 1.37 0.88 -8.02
C PRO A 72 0.94 1.68 -9.26
N THR A 73 1.19 2.99 -9.28
CA THR A 73 0.79 3.86 -10.43
C THR A 73 1.68 3.67 -11.66
N GLY A 74 2.81 2.96 -11.52
CA GLY A 74 3.80 2.74 -12.56
C GLY A 74 5.00 3.69 -12.49
N GLU A 75 4.97 4.70 -11.62
CA GLU A 75 6.12 5.57 -11.36
C GLU A 75 7.00 4.99 -10.24
N PHE A 76 8.29 4.80 -10.54
CA PHE A 76 9.28 4.26 -9.61
C PHE A 76 10.52 5.16 -9.58
N TRP A 77 11.16 5.24 -8.41
CA TRP A 77 12.45 5.90 -8.22
C TRP A 77 13.39 4.98 -7.45
N ALA A 78 14.59 4.78 -7.97
CA ALA A 78 15.58 3.90 -7.33
C ALA A 78 16.61 4.68 -6.51
N ARG A 79 17.03 4.08 -5.40
CA ARG A 79 18.24 4.38 -4.64
C ARG A 79 19.05 3.08 -4.50
N PRO A 80 20.35 3.12 -4.17
CA PRO A 80 21.20 1.92 -4.15
C PRO A 80 20.65 0.73 -3.34
N ASP A 81 19.86 1.00 -2.31
CA ASP A 81 19.28 0.04 -1.38
C ASP A 81 17.74 0.00 -1.40
N GLY A 82 17.06 0.66 -2.35
CA GLY A 82 15.61 0.80 -2.26
C GLY A 82 14.88 1.32 -3.49
N ILE A 83 13.56 1.17 -3.46
CA ILE A 83 12.62 1.66 -4.46
C ILE A 83 11.59 2.54 -3.77
N ALA A 84 11.35 3.74 -4.30
CA ALA A 84 10.16 4.51 -3.99
C ALA A 84 9.14 4.32 -5.10
N LEU A 85 7.85 4.32 -4.74
CA LEU A 85 6.75 4.24 -5.69
C LEU A 85 5.55 5.04 -5.21
N GLN A 86 4.75 5.51 -6.15
CA GLN A 86 3.38 5.93 -5.87
C GLN A 86 2.42 4.76 -6.05
N TRP A 87 1.32 4.79 -5.28
CA TRP A 87 0.26 3.80 -5.38
C TRP A 87 -1.11 4.42 -5.07
N VAL A 88 -2.15 3.71 -5.48
CA VAL A 88 -3.53 4.00 -5.14
C VAL A 88 -4.07 2.84 -4.31
N MET A 89 -4.58 3.15 -3.11
CA MET A 89 -5.26 2.20 -2.25
C MET A 89 -6.77 2.41 -2.33
N SER A 90 -7.52 1.33 -2.46
CA SER A 90 -8.99 1.39 -2.50
C SER A 90 -9.64 0.17 -1.86
N ALA A 91 -10.85 0.34 -1.33
CA ALA A 91 -11.72 -0.75 -0.92
C ALA A 91 -13.18 -0.30 -0.86
N THR A 92 -14.10 -1.26 -0.72
CA THR A 92 -15.54 -0.99 -0.63
C THR A 92 -15.97 -0.75 0.82
N VAL A 93 -16.86 0.22 1.03
CA VAL A 93 -17.54 0.42 2.31
C VAL A 93 -18.65 -0.63 2.45
N LEU A 94 -18.52 -1.56 3.41
CA LEU A 94 -19.46 -2.68 3.56
C LEU A 94 -20.60 -2.43 4.54
N ASP A 95 -20.48 -1.42 5.40
CA ASP A 95 -21.41 -1.11 6.47
C ASP A 95 -21.75 0.40 6.51
N ASP A 96 -22.50 0.82 7.53
CA ASP A 96 -22.92 2.21 7.68
C ASP A 96 -21.90 3.05 8.49
N SER A 97 -20.67 2.55 8.73
CA SER A 97 -19.64 3.24 9.54
C SER A 97 -19.17 4.57 8.96
N LYS A 98 -19.49 4.84 7.69
CA LYS A 98 -19.23 6.08 6.97
C LYS A 98 -20.51 6.80 6.53
N GLY A 99 -21.68 6.41 7.04
CA GLY A 99 -22.98 6.90 6.57
C GLY A 99 -23.61 5.94 5.57
N ALA A 100 -24.93 5.76 5.67
CA ALA A 100 -25.68 4.79 4.86
C ALA A 100 -25.62 5.11 3.35
N GLU A 101 -25.43 6.37 2.99
CA GLU A 101 -25.27 6.85 1.63
C GLU A 101 -23.95 6.42 0.97
N HIS A 102 -22.96 5.98 1.76
CA HIS A 102 -21.66 5.54 1.28
C HIS A 102 -21.48 4.03 1.23
N LYS A 103 -22.42 3.27 1.81
CA LYS A 103 -22.42 1.81 1.72
C LYS A 103 -22.42 1.37 0.25
N GLY A 104 -21.49 0.47 -0.09
CA GLY A 104 -21.28 -0.03 -1.44
C GLY A 104 -20.42 0.88 -2.34
N LYS A 105 -20.01 2.07 -1.89
CA LYS A 105 -19.04 2.90 -2.61
C LYS A 105 -17.62 2.46 -2.32
N LYS A 106 -16.73 2.72 -3.29
CA LYS A 106 -15.29 2.63 -3.09
C LYS A 106 -14.73 3.93 -2.55
N TRP A 107 -13.87 3.84 -1.55
CA TRP A 107 -12.98 4.93 -1.18
C TRP A 107 -11.65 4.77 -1.90
N ILE A 108 -10.94 5.87 -2.10
CA ILE A 108 -9.66 5.94 -2.81
C ILE A 108 -8.68 6.79 -2.00
N VAL A 109 -7.46 6.30 -1.82
CA VAL A 109 -6.36 7.00 -1.15
C VAL A 109 -5.12 6.91 -2.03
N GLU A 110 -4.52 8.05 -2.35
CA GLU A 110 -3.20 8.09 -2.97
C GLU A 110 -2.13 8.02 -1.88
N GLY A 111 -1.05 7.31 -2.16
CA GLY A 111 0.06 7.17 -1.25
C GLY A 111 1.40 7.01 -1.96
N LEU A 112 2.44 6.99 -1.15
CA LEU A 112 3.81 6.77 -1.56
C LEU A 112 4.45 5.80 -0.58
N SER A 113 5.20 4.82 -1.08
CA SER A 113 6.04 3.96 -0.24
C SER A 113 7.50 4.15 -0.55
N PHE A 114 8.34 3.98 0.47
CA PHE A 114 9.75 3.64 0.33
C PHE A 114 9.97 2.20 0.77
N ILE A 115 10.52 1.39 -0.14
CA ILE A 115 10.85 -0.02 0.09
C ILE A 115 12.36 -0.15 0.14
N VAL A 116 12.90 -0.68 1.23
CA VAL A 116 14.33 -0.96 1.43
C VAL A 116 14.58 -2.46 1.34
N PHE A 117 15.68 -2.81 0.68
CA PHE A 117 16.03 -4.19 0.38
C PHE A 117 17.38 -4.60 0.98
N ASP A 118 17.47 -5.86 1.39
CA ASP A 118 18.71 -6.63 1.42
C ASP A 118 18.70 -7.61 0.24
N GLY A 119 19.49 -7.32 -0.80
CA GLY A 119 19.39 -7.98 -2.10
C GLY A 119 18.00 -7.78 -2.73
N LEU A 120 17.20 -8.85 -2.74
CA LEU A 120 15.81 -8.89 -3.23
C LEU A 120 14.78 -9.07 -2.10
N THR A 121 15.22 -9.16 -0.85
CA THR A 121 14.34 -9.31 0.31
C THR A 121 14.00 -7.93 0.87
N VAL A 122 12.73 -7.65 1.10
CA VAL A 122 12.26 -6.39 1.70
C VAL A 122 12.55 -6.38 3.20
N THR A 123 13.28 -5.39 3.67
CA THR A 123 13.62 -5.21 5.09
C THR A 123 12.86 -4.06 5.74
N LEU A 124 12.40 -3.09 4.95
CA LEU A 124 11.52 -2.01 5.39
C LEU A 124 10.53 -1.66 4.27
N GLU A 125 9.26 -1.54 4.63
CA GLU A 125 8.24 -0.83 3.87
C GLU A 125 7.78 0.37 4.71
N ALA A 126 7.91 1.59 4.17
CA ALA A 126 7.52 2.82 4.81
C ALA A 126 6.47 3.55 3.97
N ASP A 127 5.24 3.59 4.47
CA ASP A 127 4.06 4.08 3.77
C ASP A 127 3.68 5.49 4.24
N TYR A 128 3.45 6.36 3.26
CA TYR A 128 3.02 7.73 3.43
C TYR A 128 1.68 7.92 2.73
N HIS A 129 0.64 8.18 3.51
CA HIS A 129 -0.65 8.59 3.00
C HIS A 129 -1.34 9.52 4.00
N GLU A 130 -2.34 10.23 3.51
CA GLU A 130 -3.04 11.23 4.32
C GLU A 130 -4.31 10.61 4.93
N GLY A 131 -4.41 10.68 6.27
CA GLY A 131 -5.42 9.94 7.03
C GLY A 131 -6.87 10.35 6.77
N THR A 132 -7.12 11.56 6.25
CA THR A 132 -8.46 12.02 5.89
C THR A 132 -8.83 11.77 4.43
N SER A 133 -7.91 11.28 3.60
CA SER A 133 -8.12 11.01 2.16
C SER A 133 -9.27 10.05 1.91
N ARG A 134 -9.42 9.04 2.78
CA ARG A 134 -10.54 8.09 2.67
C ARG A 134 -11.89 8.80 2.74
N ASP A 135 -12.06 9.65 3.73
CA ASP A 135 -13.31 10.38 3.95
C ASP A 135 -13.51 11.45 2.86
N ARG A 136 -12.47 12.22 2.52
CA ARG A 136 -12.56 13.17 1.39
C ARG A 136 -12.97 12.47 0.09
N SER A 137 -12.44 11.29 -0.21
CA SER A 137 -12.78 10.56 -1.43
C SER A 137 -14.25 10.16 -1.55
N LEU A 138 -14.91 9.93 -0.41
CA LEU A 138 -16.32 9.55 -0.35
C LEU A 138 -17.26 10.76 -0.42
N HIS A 139 -16.84 11.91 0.11
CA HIS A 139 -17.69 13.11 0.24
C HIS A 139 -17.48 14.16 -0.85
N GLU A 140 -16.24 14.36 -1.29
CA GLU A 140 -15.86 15.45 -2.21
C GLU A 140 -15.66 14.92 -3.65
N GLY A 141 -15.69 13.60 -3.82
CA GLY A 141 -15.08 12.92 -4.96
C GLY A 141 -13.57 13.05 -4.86
N GLY A 142 -12.83 11.94 -4.83
CA GLY A 142 -11.37 11.97 -4.61
C GLY A 142 -10.60 12.89 -5.58
N LEU A 143 -9.28 12.95 -5.51
CA LEU A 143 -8.45 13.75 -6.42
C LEU A 143 -8.66 13.42 -7.94
N HIS A 144 -9.39 12.35 -8.25
CA HIS A 144 -9.87 11.99 -9.60
C HIS A 144 -11.35 12.33 -9.89
N ALA A 145 -12.06 13.03 -9.02
CA ALA A 145 -13.19 13.84 -9.46
C ALA A 145 -12.65 14.82 -10.50
N PRO A 146 -13.31 14.97 -11.67
CA PRO A 146 -12.81 15.86 -12.70
C PRO A 146 -12.59 17.22 -12.08
N ILE A 147 -11.32 17.65 -12.02
CA ILE A 147 -10.97 19.02 -11.69
C ILE A 147 -11.58 19.84 -12.83
N ASN A 148 -12.75 20.41 -12.60
CA ASN A 148 -13.30 21.46 -13.47
C ASN A 148 -12.36 22.67 -13.33
N ARG A 149 -11.31 22.70 -14.16
CA ARG A 149 -10.53 23.91 -14.46
C ARG A 149 -11.19 24.66 -15.61
#